data_AF-A0A954F7X4-F1
#
_entry.id   AF-A0A954F7X4-F1
#
_cell.length_a   1.000
_cell.length_b   1.000
_cell.length_c   1.000
_cell.angle_alpha   90.00
_cell.angle_beta   90.00
_cell.angle_gamma   90.00
#
_symmetry.space_group_name_H-M   'P 1'
#
loop_
_entity.id
_entity.type
_entity.pdbx_description
1 polymer ?
#
loop_
_entity_poly.entity_id
_entity_poly.type
_entity_poly.pdbx_seq_one_letter_code
_entity_poly.pdbx_strand_id
1 'polypeptide(L)'
;IAEALPGGATFEMVFVEGGSFLMGSEEEEAHGDEKPVHKVELDGFYIGKFPVTQALWKAVMGDKNNPSRFKDGNRPVESVFWNDAQAFIRKLNELTGKAYRLPTEAEWEYAARGGQGSKGYKYAGSNKLREVGWYDAVSHRQTNVVGRKYPNELDIRNS
;
A
#
# COMPACT_ATOMS: atom_id res chain seq x y z
N ILE A 1 -12.87 7.17 0.42
CA ILE A 1 -13.87 7.13 -0.68
C ILE A 1 -13.91 5.73 -1.29
N ALA A 2 -15.09 5.20 -1.56
CA ALA A 2 -15.25 3.92 -2.26
C ALA A 2 -15.40 4.16 -3.76
N GLU A 3 -14.67 3.41 -4.55
CA GLU A 3 -14.65 3.45 -6.02
C GLU A 3 -15.23 2.14 -6.55
N ALA A 4 -16.01 2.23 -7.63
CA ALA A 4 -16.59 1.06 -8.29
C ALA A 4 -16.13 0.99 -9.74
N LEU A 5 -15.71 -0.19 -10.17
CA LEU A 5 -15.32 -0.46 -11.55
C LEU A 5 -16.50 -1.01 -12.36
N PRO A 6 -16.47 -0.81 -13.70
CA PRO A 6 -17.32 -1.58 -14.61
C PRO A 6 -17.15 -3.08 -14.33
N GLY A 7 -18.24 -3.77 -13.96
CA GLY A 7 -18.20 -5.18 -13.56
C GLY A 7 -18.33 -5.44 -12.05
N GLY A 8 -18.55 -4.42 -11.23
CA GLY A 8 -18.98 -4.57 -9.83
C GLY A 8 -17.86 -4.77 -8.80
N ALA A 9 -16.60 -4.81 -9.22
CA ALA A 9 -15.47 -4.75 -8.30
C ALA A 9 -15.37 -3.35 -7.67
N THR A 10 -15.09 -3.30 -6.37
CA THR A 10 -14.95 -2.04 -5.63
C THR A 10 -13.63 -1.98 -4.88
N PHE A 11 -13.12 -0.78 -4.65
CA PHE A 11 -11.94 -0.53 -3.83
C PHE A 11 -12.05 0.80 -3.09
N GLU A 12 -11.33 0.93 -1.98
CA GLU A 12 -11.37 2.14 -1.14
C GLU A 12 -10.04 2.89 -1.21
N MET A 13 -10.14 4.21 -1.31
CA MET A 13 -9.03 5.15 -1.20
C MET A 13 -9.18 5.98 0.06
N VAL A 14 -8.07 6.18 0.78
CA VAL A 14 -7.99 7.02 1.99
C VAL A 14 -7.29 8.32 1.61
N PHE A 15 -7.86 9.46 2.01
CA PHE A 15 -7.18 10.75 1.88
C PHE A 15 -6.14 10.87 2.99
N VAL A 16 -4.91 11.18 2.60
CA VAL A 16 -3.79 11.49 3.48
C VAL A 16 -3.54 12.98 3.37
N GLU A 17 -3.75 13.70 4.47
CA GLU A 17 -3.44 15.12 4.54
C GLU A 17 -1.94 15.34 4.37
N GLY A 18 -1.58 16.30 3.52
CA GLY A 18 -0.19 16.62 3.23
C GLY A 18 0.53 17.20 4.44
N GLY A 19 1.85 17.15 4.45
CA GLY A 19 2.65 17.68 5.54
C GLY A 19 4.14 17.48 5.30
N SER A 20 4.92 17.83 6.31
CA SER A 20 6.37 17.67 6.27
C SER A 20 6.82 16.60 7.26
N PHE A 21 7.80 15.79 6.87
CA PHE A 21 8.47 14.86 7.77
C PHE A 21 9.96 14.74 7.43
N LEU A 22 10.73 14.22 8.39
CA LEU A 22 12.13 13.87 8.18
C LEU A 22 12.20 12.42 7.73
N MET A 23 12.75 12.18 6.55
CA MET A 23 12.94 10.85 5.96
C MET A 23 14.43 10.50 5.98
N GLY A 24 14.74 9.25 6.32
CA GLY A 24 16.11 8.76 6.54
C GLY A 24 16.49 8.60 8.01
N SER A 25 17.74 8.25 8.27
CA SER A 25 18.31 8.02 9.60
C SER A 25 19.77 8.46 9.63
N GLU A 26 20.19 9.20 10.66
CA GLU A 26 21.60 9.55 10.90
C GLU A 26 22.34 8.48 11.72
N GLU A 27 21.65 7.42 12.17
CA GLU A 27 22.24 6.36 13.01
C GLU A 27 23.40 5.67 12.28
N GLU A 28 24.44 5.27 13.03
CA GLU A 28 25.66 4.71 12.46
C GLU A 28 25.38 3.40 11.70
N GLU A 29 24.37 2.65 12.13
CA GLU A 29 23.90 1.40 11.55
C GLU A 29 22.90 1.56 10.39
N ALA A 30 22.46 2.78 10.06
CA ALA A 30 21.55 3.02 8.94
C ALA A 30 22.23 2.73 7.60
N HIS A 31 21.51 2.08 6.69
CA HIS A 31 22.05 1.77 5.36
C HIS A 31 22.30 3.05 4.55
N GLY A 32 23.19 2.99 3.55
CA GLY A 32 23.62 4.17 2.79
C GLY A 32 22.51 4.86 1.99
N ASP A 33 21.44 4.13 1.67
CA ASP A 33 20.20 4.64 1.06
C ASP A 33 19.24 5.28 2.08
N GLU A 34 19.48 5.10 3.38
CA GLU A 34 18.75 5.74 4.47
C GLU A 34 19.41 7.06 4.94
N LYS A 35 20.59 7.43 4.41
CA LYS A 35 21.34 8.67 4.75
C LYS A 35 21.39 9.66 3.57
N PRO A 36 21.44 10.98 3.82
CA PRO A 36 21.21 11.66 5.10
C PRO A 36 19.71 11.87 5.38
N VAL A 37 19.39 12.25 6.61
CA VAL A 37 18.05 12.72 6.94
C VAL A 37 17.75 13.98 6.14
N HIS A 38 16.67 13.94 5.37
CA HIS A 38 16.21 15.08 4.59
C HIS A 38 14.73 15.37 4.87
N LYS A 39 14.39 16.66 4.86
CA LYS A 39 13.00 17.09 5.01
C LYS A 39 12.25 16.83 3.70
N VAL A 40 11.19 16.04 3.77
CA VAL A 40 10.26 15.82 2.67
C VAL A 40 8.98 16.58 2.96
N GLU A 41 8.47 17.29 1.96
CA GLU A 41 7.17 17.94 1.98
C GLU A 41 6.26 17.25 0.96
N LEU A 42 5.10 16.81 1.41
CA LEU A 42 4.10 16.14 0.60
C LEU A 42 2.81 16.95 0.58
N ASP A 43 2.24 17.13 -0.61
CA ASP A 43 0.86 17.60 -0.75
C ASP A 43 -0.12 16.52 -0.30
N GLY A 44 -1.38 16.90 -0.06
CA GLY A 44 -2.43 15.93 0.26
C GLY A 44 -2.70 14.98 -0.91
N PHE A 45 -2.77 13.68 -0.64
CA PHE A 45 -2.94 12.66 -1.67
C PHE A 45 -3.92 11.56 -1.24
N TYR A 46 -4.30 10.69 -2.17
CA TYR A 46 -5.10 9.50 -1.87
C TYR A 46 -4.24 8.25 -2.02
N ILE A 47 -4.35 7.33 -1.07
CA ILE A 47 -3.71 6.01 -1.14
C ILE A 47 -4.75 4.90 -0.98
N GLY A 48 -4.49 3.74 -1.60
CA GLY A 48 -5.36 2.58 -1.44
C GLY A 48 -5.45 2.17 0.03
N LYS A 49 -6.67 1.98 0.54
CA LYS A 49 -6.92 1.51 1.92
C LYS A 49 -6.31 0.13 2.17
N PHE A 50 -6.26 -0.67 1.11
CA PHE A 50 -5.75 -2.03 1.09
C PHE A 50 -4.84 -2.23 -0.12
N PRO A 51 -3.92 -3.22 -0.06
CA PRO A 51 -3.25 -3.71 -1.26
C PRO A 51 -4.25 -4.14 -2.34
N VAL A 52 -3.85 -4.04 -3.60
CA VAL A 52 -4.66 -4.49 -4.75
C VAL A 52 -5.00 -5.97 -4.58
N THR A 53 -6.29 -6.29 -4.49
CA THR A 53 -6.76 -7.66 -4.35
C THR A 53 -6.77 -8.40 -5.68
N GLN A 54 -6.78 -9.72 -5.64
CA GLN A 54 -6.95 -10.54 -6.85
C GLN A 54 -8.28 -10.27 -7.54
N ALA A 55 -9.36 -9.99 -6.80
CA ALA A 55 -10.63 -9.61 -7.39
C ALA A 55 -10.51 -8.29 -8.19
N LEU A 56 -9.90 -7.26 -7.60
CA LEU A 56 -9.65 -6.00 -8.28
C LEU A 56 -8.73 -6.16 -9.50
N TRP A 57 -7.63 -6.92 -9.34
CA TRP A 57 -6.71 -7.22 -10.43
C TRP A 57 -7.43 -7.89 -11.60
N LYS A 58 -8.24 -8.91 -11.34
CA LYS A 58 -9.00 -9.62 -12.38
C LYS A 58 -10.04 -8.74 -13.06
N ALA A 59 -10.67 -7.82 -12.34
CA ALA A 59 -11.63 -6.88 -12.93
C ALA A 59 -10.97 -5.93 -13.94
N VAL A 60 -9.72 -5.51 -13.68
CA VAL A 60 -8.97 -4.59 -14.55
C VAL A 60 -8.18 -5.32 -15.65
N MET A 61 -7.51 -6.41 -15.30
CA MET A 61 -6.58 -7.12 -16.18
C MET A 61 -7.21 -8.33 -16.88
N GLY A 62 -8.38 -8.78 -16.43
CA GLY A 62 -9.05 -10.00 -16.89
C GLY A 62 -8.68 -11.23 -16.03
N ASP A 63 -9.65 -12.14 -15.87
CA ASP A 63 -9.53 -13.31 -14.99
C ASP A 63 -8.31 -14.21 -15.32
N LYS A 64 -8.03 -14.39 -16.61
CA LYS A 64 -6.90 -15.20 -17.12
C LYS A 64 -5.52 -14.61 -16.80
N ASN A 65 -5.45 -13.34 -16.42
CA ASN A 65 -4.19 -12.61 -16.20
C ASN A 65 -3.88 -12.42 -14.71
N ASN A 66 -4.42 -13.26 -13.81
CA ASN A 66 -4.06 -13.25 -12.39
C ASN A 66 -2.76 -14.05 -12.16
N PRO A 67 -1.62 -13.41 -11.85
CA PRO A 67 -0.34 -14.10 -11.67
C PRO A 67 -0.21 -14.82 -10.33
N SER A 68 -1.13 -14.59 -9.38
CA SER A 68 -1.00 -15.09 -8.01
C SER A 68 -0.92 -16.60 -7.95
N ARG A 69 0.08 -17.14 -7.27
CA ARG A 69 0.22 -18.54 -6.89
C ARG A 69 -0.89 -19.00 -5.95
N PHE A 70 -1.30 -18.17 -4.99
CA PHE A 70 -2.37 -18.51 -4.04
C PHE A 70 -3.70 -17.92 -4.51
N LYS A 71 -4.64 -18.73 -4.98
CA LYS A 71 -5.89 -18.23 -5.57
C LYS A 71 -6.97 -17.98 -4.52
N ASP A 72 -7.32 -16.72 -4.31
CA ASP A 72 -8.45 -16.28 -3.49
C ASP A 72 -8.77 -14.81 -3.83
N GLY A 73 -10.02 -14.49 -4.12
CA GLY A 73 -10.42 -13.15 -4.57
C GLY A 73 -10.10 -12.04 -3.57
N ASN A 74 -10.10 -12.36 -2.28
CA ASN A 74 -9.89 -11.40 -1.19
C ASN A 74 -8.43 -11.34 -0.70
N ARG A 75 -7.51 -12.04 -1.38
CA ARG A 75 -6.07 -11.92 -1.11
C ARG A 75 -5.45 -10.83 -1.97
N PRO A 76 -4.35 -10.23 -1.53
CA PRO A 76 -3.55 -9.39 -2.40
C PRO A 76 -3.12 -10.18 -3.64
N VAL A 77 -3.05 -9.51 -4.78
CA VAL A 77 -2.36 -10.06 -5.95
C VAL A 77 -0.88 -10.13 -5.67
N GLU A 78 -0.23 -11.23 -6.03
CA GLU A 78 1.21 -11.43 -5.88
C GLU A 78 1.82 -12.06 -7.13
N SER A 79 3.15 -12.16 -7.17
CA SER A 79 3.91 -12.53 -8.38
C SER A 79 3.70 -11.56 -9.55
N VAL A 80 3.50 -10.28 -9.21
CA VAL A 80 3.32 -9.18 -10.17
C VAL A 80 4.67 -8.56 -10.49
N PHE A 81 5.04 -8.48 -11.78
CA PHE A 81 6.23 -7.74 -12.19
C PHE A 81 5.92 -6.24 -12.29
N TRP A 82 6.95 -5.39 -12.18
CA TRP A 82 6.78 -3.93 -12.22
C TRP A 82 6.03 -3.46 -13.49
N ASN A 83 6.33 -4.07 -14.64
CA ASN A 83 5.63 -3.77 -15.90
C ASN A 83 4.14 -4.11 -15.85
N ASP A 84 3.76 -5.21 -15.18
CA ASP A 84 2.36 -5.60 -15.01
C ASP A 84 1.63 -4.61 -14.11
N ALA A 85 2.28 -4.12 -13.05
CA ALA A 85 1.73 -3.07 -12.19
C ALA A 85 1.48 -1.77 -12.96
N GLN A 86 2.40 -1.37 -13.84
CA GLN A 86 2.19 -0.21 -14.73
C GLN A 86 1.04 -0.44 -15.72
N ALA A 87 0.94 -1.64 -16.30
CA ALA A 87 -0.16 -1.98 -17.19
C ALA A 87 -1.52 -1.96 -16.47
N PHE A 88 -1.57 -2.49 -15.25
CA PHE A 88 -2.76 -2.42 -14.38
C PHE A 88 -3.17 -0.97 -14.13
N ILE A 89 -2.24 -0.10 -13.75
CA ILE A 89 -2.51 1.33 -13.49
C ILE A 89 -3.06 2.02 -14.74
N ARG A 90 -2.45 1.79 -15.90
CA ARG A 90 -2.91 2.38 -17.17
C ARG A 90 -4.35 1.99 -17.47
N LYS A 91 -4.68 0.70 -17.39
CA LYS A 91 -6.05 0.22 -17.59
C LYS A 91 -7.03 0.73 -16.55
N LEU A 92 -6.61 0.81 -15.28
CA LEU A 92 -7.43 1.36 -14.21
C LEU A 92 -7.78 2.83 -14.49
N ASN A 93 -6.81 3.61 -14.98
CA ASN A 93 -7.00 5.01 -15.37
C ASN A 93 -7.96 5.13 -16.57
N GLU A 94 -7.80 4.27 -17.58
CA GLU A 94 -8.71 4.21 -18.74
C GLU A 94 -10.15 3.87 -18.32
N LEU A 95 -10.34 2.93 -17.38
CA LEU A 95 -11.65 2.50 -16.92
C LEU A 95 -12.38 3.52 -16.05
N THR A 96 -11.63 4.33 -15.29
CA THR A 96 -12.18 5.25 -14.29
C THR A 96 -12.15 6.71 -14.72
N GLY A 97 -11.37 7.06 -15.74
CA GLY A 97 -11.08 8.44 -16.12
C GLY A 97 -10.24 9.21 -15.09
N LYS A 98 -9.63 8.50 -14.12
CA LYS A 98 -8.80 9.08 -13.05
C LYS A 98 -7.31 8.83 -13.30
N ALA A 99 -6.46 9.48 -12.51
CA ALA A 99 -5.00 9.40 -12.61
C ALA A 99 -4.40 8.69 -11.39
N TYR A 100 -4.56 7.37 -11.31
CA TYR A 100 -3.87 6.53 -10.34
C TYR A 100 -2.39 6.33 -10.74
N ARG A 101 -1.55 6.11 -9.74
CA ARG A 101 -0.13 5.75 -9.87
C ARG A 101 0.35 4.95 -8.66
N LEU A 102 1.55 4.39 -8.74
CA LEU A 102 2.23 3.90 -7.54
C LEU A 102 2.58 5.10 -6.64
N PRO A 103 2.48 4.96 -5.31
CA PRO A 103 3.00 5.96 -4.40
C PRO A 103 4.52 6.06 -4.57
N THR A 104 5.08 7.23 -4.33
CA THR A 104 6.53 7.36 -4.12
C THR A 104 6.91 6.66 -2.82
N GLU A 105 8.19 6.36 -2.63
CA GLU A 105 8.67 5.78 -1.37
C GLU A 105 8.34 6.70 -0.18
N ALA A 106 8.52 8.01 -0.34
CA ALA A 106 8.17 8.99 0.68
C ALA A 106 6.68 9.05 0.99
N GLU A 107 5.80 8.98 -0.02
CA GLU A 107 4.35 8.93 0.19
C GLU A 107 3.92 7.66 0.90
N TRP A 108 4.51 6.52 0.49
CA TRP A 108 4.25 5.24 1.12
C TRP A 108 4.70 5.27 2.58
N GLU A 109 5.91 5.75 2.86
CA GLU A 109 6.45 5.85 4.21
C GLU A 109 5.64 6.84 5.07
N TYR A 110 5.26 8.00 4.53
CA TYR A 110 4.46 9.00 5.25
C TYR A 110 3.07 8.46 5.62
N ALA A 111 2.38 7.83 4.67
CA ALA A 111 1.10 7.17 4.93
C ALA A 111 1.27 5.99 5.92
N ALA A 112 2.34 5.21 5.77
CA ALA A 112 2.68 4.13 6.68
C ALA A 112 3.14 4.65 8.05
N ARG A 113 3.51 5.91 8.25
CA ARG A 113 3.83 6.47 9.58
C ARG A 113 2.62 7.11 10.28
N GLY A 114 1.49 7.22 9.59
CA GLY A 114 0.26 7.84 10.11
C GLY A 114 0.05 9.31 9.69
N GLY A 115 0.84 9.81 8.74
CA GLY A 115 0.74 11.18 8.23
C GLY A 115 0.90 12.25 9.32
N GLN A 116 0.16 13.37 9.21
CA GLN A 116 0.17 14.44 10.23
C GLN A 116 -0.37 14.00 11.60
N GLY A 117 -1.18 12.94 11.65
CA GLY A 117 -1.72 12.40 12.90
C GLY A 117 -0.74 11.53 13.69
N SER A 118 0.45 11.27 13.14
CA SER A 118 1.43 10.35 13.73
C SER A 118 1.83 10.79 15.14
N LYS A 119 1.54 9.93 16.14
CA LYS A 119 1.98 10.14 17.53
C LYS A 119 3.45 9.76 17.78
N GLY A 120 4.26 9.67 16.74
CA GLY A 120 5.69 9.32 16.83
C GLY A 120 5.97 7.82 16.91
N TYR A 121 5.11 6.98 16.31
CA TYR A 121 5.32 5.53 16.26
C TYR A 121 6.30 5.14 15.11
N LYS A 122 7.19 4.18 15.37
CA LYS A 122 8.22 3.68 14.45
C LYS A 122 7.64 2.98 13.20
N TYR A 123 6.37 2.53 13.24
CA TYR A 123 5.64 1.94 12.13
C TYR A 123 4.15 2.35 12.15
N ALA A 124 3.39 1.94 11.12
CA ALA A 124 1.97 2.22 10.87
C ALA A 124 1.03 1.96 12.06
N GLY A 125 0.98 2.89 13.00
CA GLY A 125 0.14 2.82 14.19
C GLY A 125 0.70 1.95 15.33
N SER A 126 1.98 1.54 15.29
CA SER A 126 2.62 0.83 16.42
C SER A 126 4.15 0.88 16.35
N ASN A 127 4.83 0.78 17.50
CA ASN A 127 6.29 0.58 17.59
C ASN A 127 6.71 -0.89 17.36
N LYS A 128 5.77 -1.77 17.01
CA LYS A 128 6.00 -3.21 16.86
C LYS A 128 5.66 -3.67 15.45
N LEU A 129 6.70 -4.01 14.67
CA LEU A 129 6.63 -4.64 13.34
C LEU A 129 5.64 -5.83 13.27
N ARG A 130 5.46 -6.54 14.39
CA ARG A 130 4.55 -7.69 14.55
C ARG A 130 3.06 -7.36 14.38
N GLU A 131 2.65 -6.12 14.58
CA GLU A 131 1.24 -5.72 14.60
C GLU A 131 0.75 -5.17 13.26
N VAL A 132 1.66 -4.68 12.41
CA VAL A 132 1.32 -3.82 11.25
C VAL A 132 1.95 -4.28 9.93
N GLY A 133 2.86 -5.27 9.98
CA GLY A 133 3.46 -5.91 8.81
C GLY A 133 3.63 -7.42 9.00
N TRP A 134 3.78 -8.13 7.89
CA TRP A 134 4.22 -9.53 7.89
C TRP A 134 5.67 -9.60 7.42
N TYR A 135 6.54 -10.10 8.29
CA TYR A 135 7.88 -10.55 7.95
C TYR A 135 8.01 -12.06 8.27
N ASP A 136 8.94 -12.70 7.58
CA ASP A 136 9.04 -14.13 7.20
C ASP A 136 9.09 -15.18 8.34
N ALA A 137 8.89 -14.78 9.60
CA ALA A 137 9.08 -15.67 10.75
C ALA A 137 7.79 -16.36 11.26
N VAL A 138 6.60 -16.07 10.69
CA VAL A 138 5.33 -16.70 11.15
C VAL A 138 4.35 -17.04 10.01
N SER A 139 4.76 -16.91 8.75
CA SER A 139 3.83 -16.96 7.61
C SER A 139 3.45 -18.36 7.13
N HIS A 140 4.02 -19.45 7.68
CA HIS A 140 3.80 -20.84 7.21
C HIS A 140 3.74 -20.97 5.66
N ARG A 141 4.47 -20.12 4.92
CA ARG A 141 4.47 -20.03 3.45
C ARG A 141 3.09 -19.80 2.79
N GLN A 142 2.20 -18.97 3.35
CA GLN A 142 0.94 -18.58 2.70
C GLN A 142 0.63 -17.08 2.83
N THR A 143 0.12 -16.45 1.75
CA THR A 143 -0.50 -15.12 1.82
C THR A 143 -1.82 -15.23 2.57
N ASN A 144 -2.18 -14.27 3.43
CA ASN A 144 -3.44 -14.29 4.20
C ASN A 144 -4.49 -13.33 3.61
N VAL A 145 -5.76 -13.54 3.95
CA VAL A 145 -6.90 -12.70 3.53
C VAL A 145 -6.71 -11.27 4.04
N VAL A 146 -6.94 -10.27 3.18
CA VAL A 146 -6.82 -8.84 3.53
C VAL A 146 -7.72 -8.50 4.72
N GLY A 147 -7.22 -7.71 5.69
CA GLY A 147 -8.04 -7.13 6.76
C GLY A 147 -8.03 -7.86 8.12
N ARG A 148 -7.04 -8.70 8.43
CA ARG A 148 -6.93 -9.39 9.73
C ARG A 148 -5.99 -8.77 10.76
N LYS A 149 -5.26 -7.69 10.45
CA LYS A 149 -4.43 -6.96 11.44
C LYS A 149 -4.96 -5.55 11.72
N TYR A 150 -4.61 -5.04 12.90
CA TYR A 150 -5.10 -3.77 13.42
C TYR A 150 -4.77 -2.62 12.46
N PRO A 151 -5.73 -1.71 12.21
CA PRO A 151 -5.49 -0.52 11.38
C PRO A 151 -4.42 0.37 11.98
N ASN A 152 -3.67 1.07 11.13
CA ASN A 152 -2.93 2.24 11.57
C ASN A 152 -3.87 3.43 11.84
N GLU A 153 -3.33 4.55 12.30
CA GLU A 153 -4.10 5.77 12.62
C GLU A 153 -4.86 6.38 11.41
N LEU A 154 -4.64 5.85 10.19
CA LEU A 154 -5.30 6.24 8.94
C LEU A 154 -6.26 5.15 8.39
N ASP A 155 -6.57 4.11 9.17
CA ASP A 155 -7.40 2.94 8.74
C ASP A 155 -6.83 2.16 7.54
N ILE A 156 -5.53 2.27 7.27
CA ILE A 156 -4.81 1.45 6.27
C ILE A 156 -4.48 0.10 6.93
N ARG A 157 -4.83 -1.01 6.26
CA ARG A 157 -4.63 -2.37 6.80
C ARG A 157 -3.85 -3.24 5.83
N ASN A 158 -2.74 -3.80 6.31
CA ASN A 158 -2.03 -4.85 5.58
C ASN A 158 -2.68 -6.24 5.80
N SER A 159 -2.60 -7.10 4.79
CA SER A 159 -2.94 -8.53 4.85
C SER A 159 -2.02 -9.28 5.81
#